data_AF-A0A0N4XMM5-F1
#
_entry.id   AF-A0A0N4XMM5-F1
#
_cell.length_a   1.000
_cell.length_b   1.000
_cell.length_c   1.000
_cell.angle_alpha   90.00
_cell.angle_beta   90.00
_cell.angle_gamma   90.00
#
_symmetry.space_group_name_H-M   'P 1'
#
loop_
_entity.id
_entity.type
_entity.pdbx_description
1 polymer ?
#
loop_
_entity_poly.entity_id
_entity_poly.type
_entity_poly.pdbx_seq_one_letter_code
_entity_poly.pdbx_strand_id
1 'polypeptide(L)'
;CNKTLDAQDLSRDNFIGVLDIAGFEIFDHNSFEQLWINFVNEKLQQFFNHHMFVLEQEEYSREGIQWEFIDFGLDLQACIELIEKPLGVISMMDEECIVPKATDLTLASKLNDQHLGKHPNFQKPRPPK
;
A
#
# COMPACT_ATOMS: atom_id res chain seq x y z
N CYS A 1 16.60 -17.59 16.30
CA CYS A 1 15.19 -17.83 16.66
C CYS A 1 14.55 -18.90 15.78
N ASN A 2 14.32 -18.67 14.47
CA ASN A 2 13.58 -19.63 13.62
C ASN A 2 14.18 -21.05 13.57
N LYS A 3 15.51 -21.20 13.49
CA LYS A 3 16.18 -22.52 13.52
C LYS A 3 15.90 -23.34 14.80
N THR A 4 15.61 -22.66 15.91
CA THR A 4 15.29 -23.31 17.19
C THR A 4 13.82 -23.71 17.27
N LEU A 5 12.95 -23.05 16.51
CA LEU A 5 11.52 -23.32 16.41
C LEU A 5 11.20 -24.37 15.34
N ASP A 6 12.19 -24.72 14.51
CA ASP A 6 12.05 -25.67 13.40
C ASP A 6 12.10 -27.12 13.92
N ALA A 7 10.95 -27.64 14.35
CA ALA A 7 10.78 -29.07 14.62
C ALA A 7 10.65 -29.83 13.28
N GLN A 8 11.77 -30.33 12.76
CA GLN A 8 11.85 -30.99 11.43
C GLN A 8 11.09 -32.32 11.35
N ASP A 9 10.87 -32.96 12.50
CA ASP A 9 10.23 -34.28 12.59
C ASP A 9 8.69 -34.22 12.64
N LEU A 10 8.09 -33.02 12.57
CA LEU A 10 6.63 -32.82 12.58
C LEU A 10 6.15 -32.34 11.20
N SER A 11 5.13 -32.99 10.65
CA SER A 11 4.43 -32.47 9.47
C SER A 11 3.67 -31.20 9.84
N ARG A 12 3.71 -30.21 8.94
CA ARG A 12 3.05 -28.91 9.11
C ARG A 12 1.97 -28.77 8.05
N ASP A 13 0.72 -28.93 8.48
CA ASP A 13 -0.43 -28.84 7.57
C ASP A 13 -0.98 -27.40 7.50
N ASN A 14 -1.00 -26.69 8.62
CA ASN A 14 -1.55 -25.33 8.75
C ASN A 14 -0.70 -24.47 9.70
N PHE A 15 -0.87 -23.15 9.63
CA PHE A 15 -0.31 -22.21 10.60
C PHE A 15 -1.27 -21.06 10.90
N ILE A 16 -1.09 -20.43 12.06
CA ILE A 16 -1.72 -19.16 12.42
C ILE A 16 -0.60 -18.13 12.53
N GLY A 17 -0.62 -17.13 11.65
CA GLY A 17 0.32 -16.02 11.67
C GLY A 17 -0.22 -14.88 12.53
N VAL A 18 0.61 -14.36 13.42
CA VAL A 18 0.31 -13.13 14.17
C VAL A 18 1.14 -12.01 13.55
N LEU A 19 0.48 -10.97 13.05
CA LEU A 19 1.11 -9.78 12.51
C LEU A 19 1.05 -8.66 13.56
N ASP A 20 2.21 -8.15 13.95
CA ASP A 20 2.37 -6.97 14.80
C ASP A 20 3.20 -5.94 14.03
N ILE A 21 2.57 -4.83 13.64
CA ILE A 21 3.15 -3.78 12.80
C ILE A 21 2.54 -2.42 13.16
N ALA A 22 3.29 -1.34 12.95
CA ALA A 22 2.79 0.02 13.12
C ALA A 22 1.66 0.36 12.11
N GLY A 23 0.75 1.23 12.53
CA GLY A 23 -0.30 1.80 11.67
C GLY A 23 0.21 2.93 10.77
N PHE A 24 -0.71 3.67 10.14
CA PHE A 24 -0.37 4.87 9.38
C PHE A 24 0.34 5.92 10.24
N GLU A 25 1.38 6.54 9.69
CA GLU A 25 2.16 7.62 10.29
C GLU A 25 2.00 8.92 9.52
N ILE A 26 1.49 9.96 10.19
CA ILE A 26 1.35 11.30 9.63
C ILE A 26 1.95 12.29 10.62
N PHE A 27 3.16 12.76 10.32
CA PHE A 27 3.91 13.70 11.15
C PHE A 27 4.01 15.10 10.51
N ASP A 28 4.60 16.05 11.23
CA ASP A 28 4.92 17.37 10.68
C ASP A 28 5.97 17.29 9.56
N HIS A 29 6.91 16.33 9.66
CA HIS A 29 7.88 16.00 8.62
C HIS A 29 7.78 14.52 8.28
N ASN A 30 7.39 14.21 7.03
CA ASN A 30 7.26 12.84 6.53
C ASN A 30 8.36 12.58 5.50
N SER A 31 9.12 11.50 5.71
CA SER A 31 10.24 11.09 4.88
C SER A 31 9.94 9.76 4.18
N PHE A 32 10.97 9.16 3.59
CA PHE A 32 10.95 7.85 2.97
C PHE A 32 10.36 6.75 3.87
N GLU A 33 10.65 6.80 5.17
CA GLU A 33 10.17 5.83 6.16
C GLU A 33 8.64 5.89 6.28
N GLN A 34 8.08 7.10 6.34
CA GLN A 34 6.63 7.30 6.39
C GLN A 34 5.96 6.84 5.08
N LEU A 35 6.60 7.03 3.93
CA LEU A 35 6.09 6.50 2.66
C LEU A 35 5.92 4.97 2.73
N TRP A 36 6.92 4.23 3.21
CA TRP A 36 6.86 2.77 3.28
C TRP A 36 5.82 2.26 4.27
N ILE A 37 5.78 2.79 5.49
CA ILE A 37 4.81 2.32 6.49
C ILE A 37 3.37 2.65 6.05
N ASN A 38 3.15 3.82 5.45
CA ASN A 38 1.84 4.18 4.92
C ASN A 38 1.47 3.33 3.70
N PHE A 39 2.41 3.01 2.81
CA PHE A 39 2.16 2.12 1.69
C PHE A 39 1.78 0.70 2.13
N VAL A 40 2.49 0.16 3.14
CA VAL A 40 2.15 -1.14 3.73
C VAL A 40 0.74 -1.09 4.34
N ASN A 41 0.42 -0.04 5.10
CA ASN A 41 -0.90 0.11 5.69
C ASN A 41 -2.01 0.30 4.64
N GLU A 42 -1.75 0.96 3.52
CA GLU A 42 -2.69 1.08 2.41
C GLU A 42 -3.07 -0.31 1.86
N LYS A 43 -2.08 -1.19 1.68
CA LYS A 43 -2.30 -2.58 1.27
C LYS A 43 -3.03 -3.41 2.33
N LEU A 44 -2.68 -3.24 3.61
CA LEU A 44 -3.38 -3.93 4.70
C LEU A 44 -4.83 -3.48 4.80
N GLN A 45 -5.10 -2.20 4.61
CA GLN A 45 -6.46 -1.66 4.58
C GLN A 45 -7.24 -2.20 3.36
N GLN A 46 -6.61 -2.29 2.19
CA GLN A 46 -7.23 -2.91 1.02
C GLN A 46 -7.57 -4.40 1.28
N PHE A 47 -6.65 -5.14 1.89
CA PHE A 47 -6.87 -6.53 2.26
C PHE A 47 -8.04 -6.68 3.24
N PHE A 48 -8.12 -5.82 4.25
CA PHE A 48 -9.24 -5.80 5.21
C PHE A 48 -10.57 -5.47 4.52
N ASN A 49 -10.60 -4.43 3.69
CA ASN A 49 -11.81 -4.04 2.95
C ASN A 49 -12.31 -5.18 2.06
N HIS A 50 -11.40 -5.84 1.33
CA HIS A 50 -11.74 -6.99 0.50
C HIS A 50 -12.27 -8.16 1.32
N HIS A 51 -11.60 -8.53 2.42
CA HIS A 51 -12.01 -9.65 3.25
C HIS A 51 -13.39 -9.42 3.90
N MET A 52 -13.61 -8.23 4.46
CA MET A 52 -14.90 -7.83 5.01
C MET A 52 -15.99 -7.90 3.95
N PHE A 53 -15.72 -7.39 2.75
CA PHE A 53 -16.67 -7.39 1.65
C PHE A 53 -17.10 -8.80 1.20
N VAL A 54 -16.13 -9.73 1.08
CA VAL A 54 -16.43 -11.12 0.73
C VAL A 54 -17.34 -11.75 1.78
N LEU A 55 -17.06 -11.54 3.06
CA LEU A 55 -17.88 -12.07 4.15
C LEU A 55 -19.30 -11.48 4.15
N GLU A 56 -19.43 -10.17 3.92
CA GLU A 56 -20.74 -9.54 3.79
C GLU A 56 -21.52 -10.14 2.61
N GLN A 57 -20.89 -10.29 1.45
CA GLN A 57 -21.55 -10.87 0.28
C GLN A 57 -22.05 -12.30 0.53
N GLU A 58 -21.25 -13.12 1.21
CA GLU A 58 -21.66 -14.46 1.62
C GLU A 58 -22.87 -14.43 2.58
N GLU A 59 -22.92 -13.47 3.49
CA GLU A 59 -24.03 -13.26 4.42
C GLU A 59 -25.32 -12.84 3.69
N TYR A 60 -25.27 -11.81 2.86
CA TYR A 60 -26.43 -11.33 2.09
C TYR A 60 -26.99 -12.44 1.19
N SER A 61 -26.12 -13.22 0.56
CA SER A 61 -26.49 -14.39 -0.26
C SER A 61 -27.17 -15.48 0.58
N ARG A 62 -26.63 -15.77 1.76
CA ARG A 62 -27.21 -16.75 2.70
C ARG A 62 -28.60 -16.33 3.18
N GLU A 63 -28.82 -15.04 3.39
CA GLU A 63 -30.11 -14.49 3.81
C GLU A 63 -31.09 -14.27 2.64
N GLY A 64 -30.65 -14.43 1.39
CA GLY A 64 -31.48 -14.21 0.20
C GLY A 64 -31.81 -12.75 -0.06
N ILE A 65 -31.00 -11.82 0.47
CA ILE A 65 -31.18 -10.38 0.32
C ILE A 65 -30.43 -9.93 -0.95
N GLN A 66 -31.10 -9.16 -1.81
CA GLN A 66 -30.44 -8.58 -2.97
C GLN A 66 -29.43 -7.51 -2.55
N TRP A 67 -28.19 -7.70 -2.96
CA TRP A 67 -27.08 -6.79 -2.69
C TRP A 67 -26.61 -6.15 -3.99
N GLU A 68 -26.54 -4.81 -4.04
CA GLU A 68 -25.88 -4.09 -5.12
C GLU A 68 -24.38 -4.03 -4.87
N PHE A 69 -23.61 -4.46 -5.86
CA PHE A 69 -22.16 -4.59 -5.76
C PHE A 69 -21.48 -3.21 -5.71
N ILE A 70 -20.78 -2.93 -4.61
CA ILE A 70 -19.87 -1.78 -4.49
C ILE A 70 -18.49 -2.33 -4.11
N ASP A 71 -17.51 -2.21 -5.02
CA ASP A 71 -16.15 -2.70 -4.78
C ASP A 71 -15.33 -1.69 -3.99
N PHE A 72 -15.39 -1.78 -2.66
CA PHE A 72 -14.59 -0.97 -1.74
C PHE A 72 -13.07 -1.24 -1.83
N GLY A 73 -12.65 -2.31 -2.51
CA GLY A 73 -11.24 -2.60 -2.76
C GLY A 73 -10.61 -1.69 -3.82
N LEU A 74 -11.44 -1.08 -4.69
CA LEU A 74 -10.97 -0.18 -5.75
C LEU A 74 -10.67 1.24 -5.25
N ASP A 75 -11.24 1.66 -4.12
CA ASP A 75 -11.03 3.02 -3.58
C ASP A 75 -9.56 3.27 -3.21
N LEU A 76 -8.87 2.24 -2.71
CA LEU A 76 -7.46 2.30 -2.30
C LEU A 76 -6.51 1.89 -3.44
N GLN A 77 -7.05 1.19 -4.47
CA GLN A 77 -6.26 0.68 -5.58
C GLN A 77 -5.53 1.80 -6.31
N ALA A 78 -6.16 2.94 -6.55
CA ALA A 78 -5.52 4.08 -7.22
C ALA A 78 -4.28 4.59 -6.46
N CYS A 79 -4.34 4.64 -5.12
CA CYS A 79 -3.22 5.06 -4.28
C CYS A 79 -2.06 4.04 -4.32
N ILE A 80 -2.39 2.75 -4.17
CA ILE A 80 -1.43 1.64 -4.24
C ILE A 80 -0.72 1.65 -5.59
N GLU A 81 -1.48 1.80 -6.68
CA GLU A 81 -0.96 1.80 -8.05
C GLU A 81 -0.04 2.98 -8.33
N LEU A 82 -0.35 4.17 -7.82
CA LEU A 82 0.54 5.33 -7.92
C LEU A 82 1.93 5.02 -7.35
N ILE A 83 2.00 4.23 -6.26
CA ILE A 83 3.24 3.95 -5.55
C ILE A 83 4.03 2.82 -6.25
N GLU A 84 3.37 1.73 -6.64
CA GLU A 84 4.06 0.50 -7.04
C GLU A 84 4.12 0.20 -8.53
N LYS A 85 3.23 0.79 -9.36
CA LYS A 85 3.21 0.47 -10.79
C LYS A 85 4.49 0.97 -11.48
N PRO A 86 4.81 0.44 -12.68
CA PRO A 86 5.86 1.00 -13.53
C PRO A 86 5.62 2.51 -13.74
N LEU A 87 6.69 3.30 -13.64
CA LEU A 87 6.62 4.76 -13.64
C LEU A 87 5.77 5.35 -12.51
N GLY A 88 5.53 4.59 -11.44
CA GLY A 88 5.02 5.06 -10.15
C GLY A 88 6.16 5.53 -9.23
N VAL A 89 5.81 5.94 -8.01
CA VAL A 89 6.75 6.59 -7.08
C VAL A 89 8.01 5.77 -6.82
N ILE A 90 7.85 4.49 -6.44
CA ILE A 90 9.00 3.63 -6.10
C ILE A 90 9.82 3.30 -7.35
N SER A 91 9.16 2.95 -8.45
CA SER A 91 9.81 2.66 -9.74
C SER A 91 10.66 3.84 -10.22
N MET A 92 10.15 5.07 -10.15
CA MET A 92 10.89 6.26 -10.56
C MET A 92 12.05 6.58 -9.62
N MET A 93 11.90 6.32 -8.33
CA MET A 93 12.97 6.48 -7.36
C MET A 93 14.10 5.47 -7.57
N ASP A 94 13.77 4.21 -7.86
CA ASP A 94 14.74 3.16 -8.20
C ASP A 94 15.51 3.48 -9.49
N GLU A 95 14.84 4.03 -10.49
CA GLU A 95 15.50 4.48 -11.72
C GLU A 95 16.42 5.68 -11.45
N GLU A 96 15.96 6.66 -10.68
CA GLU A 96 16.71 7.89 -10.44
C GLU A 96 17.93 7.67 -9.54
N CYS A 97 17.89 6.70 -8.61
CA CYS A 97 18.98 6.46 -7.67
C CYS A 97 20.25 5.92 -8.33
N ILE A 98 20.15 5.35 -9.54
CA ILE A 98 21.30 4.86 -10.33
C ILE A 98 21.76 5.84 -11.42
N VAL A 99 21.02 6.93 -11.66
CA VAL A 99 21.35 7.91 -12.70
C VAL A 99 22.53 8.78 -12.24
N PRO A 100 23.64 8.84 -13.01
CA PRO A 100 24.75 9.73 -12.66
C PRO A 100 24.30 11.19 -12.61
N LYS A 101 24.69 11.89 -11.53
CA LYS A 101 24.32 13.30 -11.26
C LYS A 101 22.83 13.54 -10.96
N ALA A 102 22.05 12.49 -10.72
CA ALA A 102 20.73 12.66 -10.13
C ALA A 102 20.83 13.29 -8.73
N THR A 103 19.76 13.96 -8.33
CA THR A 103 19.60 14.63 -7.05
C THR A 103 18.16 14.50 -6.57
N ASP A 104 17.89 14.76 -5.31
CA ASP A 104 16.52 14.76 -4.77
C ASP A 104 15.60 15.73 -5.54
N LEU A 105 16.15 16.84 -6.02
CA LEU A 105 15.43 17.82 -6.85
C LEU A 105 15.06 17.27 -8.22
N THR A 106 15.93 16.48 -8.85
CA THR A 106 15.62 15.87 -10.15
C THR A 106 14.56 14.78 -10.02
N LEU A 107 14.62 13.98 -8.95
CA LEU A 107 13.55 13.02 -8.60
C LEU A 107 12.21 13.76 -8.40
N ALA A 108 12.19 14.80 -7.57
CA ALA A 108 10.99 15.58 -7.28
C ALA A 108 10.39 16.22 -8.55
N SER A 109 11.23 16.73 -9.46
CA SER A 109 10.76 17.26 -10.74
C SER A 109 10.11 16.17 -11.58
N LYS A 110 10.76 15.01 -11.75
CA LYS A 110 10.23 13.90 -12.55
C LYS A 110 8.90 13.40 -12.01
N LEU A 111 8.77 13.23 -10.69
CA LEU A 111 7.51 12.81 -10.06
C LEU A 111 6.38 13.82 -10.32
N ASN A 112 6.67 15.11 -10.19
CA ASN A 112 5.69 16.16 -10.51
C ASN A 112 5.30 16.13 -11.99
N ASP A 113 6.26 16.05 -12.91
CA ASP A 113 6.01 16.02 -14.35
C ASP A 113 5.18 14.79 -14.76
N GLN A 114 5.41 13.65 -14.10
CA GLN A 114 4.73 12.40 -14.40
C GLN A 114 3.31 12.34 -13.82
N HIS A 115 3.07 12.83 -12.60
CA HIS A 115 1.82 12.55 -11.88
C HIS A 115 0.98 13.79 -11.55
N LEU A 116 1.57 14.99 -11.44
CA LEU A 116 0.84 16.16 -10.97
C LEU A 116 -0.25 16.58 -11.97
N GLY A 117 -1.50 16.67 -11.48
CA GLY A 117 -2.66 16.98 -12.31
C GLY A 117 -3.10 15.83 -13.25
N LYS A 118 -2.40 14.69 -13.21
CA LYS A 118 -2.70 13.48 -14.01
C LYS A 118 -3.22 12.34 -13.14
N HIS A 119 -2.76 12.24 -11.89
CA HIS A 119 -3.21 11.24 -10.93
C HIS A 119 -3.94 11.89 -9.75
N PRO A 120 -5.17 11.45 -9.39
CA PRO A 120 -5.98 12.11 -8.35
C PRO A 120 -5.35 12.08 -6.96
N ASN A 121 -4.59 11.02 -6.65
CA ASN A 121 -3.89 10.86 -5.36
C ASN A 121 -2.51 11.54 -5.31
N PHE A 122 -2.03 12.18 -6.40
CA PHE A 122 -0.77 12.92 -6.40
C PHE A 122 -1.03 14.43 -6.41
N GLN A 123 -0.66 15.12 -5.33
CA GLN A 123 -1.03 16.52 -5.10
C GLN A 123 0.20 17.36 -4.71
N LYS A 124 0.08 18.68 -4.87
CA LYS A 124 1.11 19.60 -4.36
C LYS A 124 1.19 19.49 -2.83
N PRO A 125 2.39 19.54 -2.23
CA PRO A 125 2.54 19.52 -0.79
C PRO A 125 1.83 20.73 -0.16
N ARG A 126 1.32 20.55 1.06
CA ARG A 126 0.73 21.66 1.83
C ARG A 126 1.83 22.69 2.15
N PRO A 127 1.49 23.99 2.20
CA PRO A 127 2.43 25.01 2.68
C PRO A 127 2.99 24.64 4.06
N PRO A 128 4.27 24.92 4.35
CA PRO A 128 4.82 24.73 5.69
C PRO A 128 3.99 25.53 6.71
N LYS A 129 3.72 24.92 7.88
CA LYS A 129 3.08 25.62 9.01
C LYS A 129 4.04 26.63 9.65
#